data_AF-A0A0L0C5P6-F1
#
_entry.id   AF-A0A0L0C5P6-F1
#
_cell.length_a   1.000
_cell.length_b   1.000
_cell.length_c   1.000
_cell.angle_alpha   90.00
_cell.angle_beta   90.00
_cell.angle_gamma   90.00
#
_symmetry.space_group_name_H-M   'P 1'
#
loop_
_entity.id
_entity.type
_entity.pdbx_description
1 polymer ?
#
loop_
_entity_poly.entity_id
_entity_poly.type
_entity_poly.pdbx_seq_one_letter_code
_entity_poly.pdbx_strand_id
1 'polypeptide(L)'
;MSKTIYIFSSSAVIFFNLYFMVNGDIEYNTINEDGSYRFGHRNDDFGGYYHSASGTPDNIVRGRYGSRNPATGNVEETVYTAGPR
;
A
#
# COMPACT_ATOMS: atom_id res chain seq x y z
N MET A 1 42.93 27.62 -3.29
CA MET A 1 42.39 26.25 -3.19
C MET A 1 40.92 26.29 -3.58
N SER A 2 40.57 25.86 -4.80
CA SER A 2 39.19 25.83 -5.27
C SER A 2 38.52 24.54 -4.80
N LYS A 3 37.39 24.63 -4.09
CA LYS A 3 36.56 23.48 -3.71
C LYS A 3 35.52 23.26 -4.81
N THR A 4 35.72 22.23 -5.62
CA THR A 4 34.74 21.77 -6.61
C THR A 4 33.60 21.06 -5.86
N ILE A 5 32.41 21.65 -5.88
CA ILE A 5 31.17 21.04 -5.38
C ILE A 5 30.58 20.20 -6.52
N TYR A 6 30.47 18.89 -6.32
CA TYR A 6 29.78 18.00 -7.27
C TYR A 6 28.27 18.16 -7.10
N ILE A 7 27.64 18.89 -8.03
CA ILE A 7 26.18 18.92 -8.15
C ILE A 7 25.79 17.61 -8.82
N PHE A 8 25.24 16.66 -8.05
CA PHE A 8 24.58 15.48 -8.61
C PHE A 8 23.47 15.94 -9.57
N SER A 9 23.38 15.32 -10.75
CA SER A 9 22.38 15.70 -11.74
C SER A 9 20.99 15.60 -11.12
N SER A 10 20.16 16.65 -11.32
CA SER A 10 18.81 16.74 -10.73
C SER A 10 17.96 15.50 -11.01
N SER A 11 18.19 14.82 -12.14
CA SER A 11 17.52 13.58 -12.51
C SER A 11 17.81 12.44 -11.52
N ALA A 12 19.06 12.25 -11.08
CA ALA A 12 19.43 11.16 -10.16
C ALA A 12 18.80 11.36 -8.77
N VAL A 13 18.71 12.62 -8.31
CA VAL A 13 18.06 12.97 -7.05
C VAL A 13 16.55 12.73 -7.13
N ILE A 14 15.92 13.05 -8.27
CA ILE A 14 14.48 12.81 -8.49
C ILE A 14 14.20 11.29 -8.51
N PHE A 15 14.99 10.49 -9.23
CA PHE A 15 14.80 9.03 -9.25
C PHE A 15 15.04 8.39 -7.88
N PHE A 16 16.02 8.88 -7.11
CA PHE A 16 16.27 8.41 -5.75
C PHE A 16 15.09 8.74 -4.81
N ASN A 17 14.57 9.97 -4.83
CA ASN A 17 13.43 10.35 -4.00
C ASN A 17 12.12 9.65 -4.43
N LEU A 18 11.91 9.43 -5.73
CA LEU A 18 10.76 8.68 -6.23
C LEU A 18 10.82 7.21 -5.79
N TYR A 19 12.01 6.61 -5.72
CA TYR A 19 12.21 5.24 -5.22
C TYR A 19 11.84 5.11 -3.74
N PHE A 20 12.20 6.10 -2.91
CA PHE A 20 11.82 6.11 -1.49
C PHE A 20 10.32 6.42 -1.26
N MET A 21 9.69 7.25 -2.11
CA MET A 21 8.27 7.61 -1.95
C MET A 21 7.30 6.45 -2.29
N VAL A 22 7.75 5.44 -3.03
CA VAL A 22 6.95 4.24 -3.38
C VAL A 22 6.85 3.22 -2.23
N ASN A 23 7.68 3.37 -1.20
CA ASN A 23 7.85 2.45 -0.08
C ASN A 23 7.40 3.13 1.24
N GLY A 24 6.19 3.67 1.24
CA GLY A 24 5.58 4.23 2.45
C GLY A 24 4.43 3.36 2.92
N ASP A 25 4.29 3.19 4.24
CA ASP A 25 3.14 2.51 4.83
C ASP A 25 1.84 3.16 4.32
N ILE A 26 0.95 2.35 3.74
CA ILE A 26 -0.35 2.82 3.27
C ILE A 26 -1.33 2.54 4.40
N GLU A 27 -1.81 3.60 5.03
CA GLU A 27 -2.87 3.52 6.02
C GLU A 27 -4.00 4.47 5.67
N TYR A 28 -5.21 3.92 5.52
CA TYR A 28 -6.42 4.70 5.38
C TYR A 28 -7.58 4.02 6.09
N ASN A 29 -8.44 4.84 6.68
CA ASN A 29 -9.70 4.41 7.28
C ASN A 29 -10.73 5.52 7.05
N THR A 30 -11.65 5.31 6.13
CA THR A 30 -12.67 6.27 5.73
C THR A 30 -14.04 5.65 5.98
N ILE A 31 -14.90 6.40 6.66
CA ILE A 31 -16.31 6.08 6.84
C ILE A 31 -17.08 7.25 6.24
N ASN A 32 -18.00 6.95 5.33
CA ASN A 32 -18.87 7.93 4.67
C ASN A 32 -20.16 8.10 5.47
N GLU A 33 -20.89 9.20 5.23
CA GLU A 33 -22.16 9.50 5.91
C GLU A 33 -23.23 8.43 5.66
N ASP A 34 -23.19 7.77 4.51
CA ASP A 34 -24.10 6.69 4.13
C ASP A 34 -23.77 5.35 4.82
N GLY A 35 -22.76 5.30 5.69
CA GLY A 35 -22.32 4.10 6.39
C GLY A 35 -21.41 3.19 5.57
N SER A 36 -21.14 3.51 4.30
CA SER A 36 -20.09 2.82 3.54
C SER A 36 -18.72 3.15 4.10
N TYR A 37 -17.78 2.22 3.97
CA TYR A 37 -16.44 2.40 4.50
C TYR A 37 -15.37 1.82 3.58
N ARG A 38 -14.15 2.30 3.79
CA ARG A 38 -12.94 1.78 3.17
C ARG A 38 -11.82 1.78 4.20
N PHE A 39 -11.09 0.68 4.30
CA PHE A 39 -9.84 0.67 5.03
C PHE A 39 -8.74 -0.01 4.22
N GLY A 40 -7.51 0.38 4.50
CA GLY A 40 -6.33 -0.28 3.98
C GLY A 40 -5.16 -0.10 4.93
N HIS A 41 -4.40 -1.16 5.07
CA HIS A 41 -3.13 -1.22 5.79
C HIS A 41 -2.13 -1.97 4.92
N ARG A 42 -0.92 -1.45 4.81
CA ARG A 42 0.22 -2.12 4.19
C ARG A 42 1.49 -1.66 4.89
N ASN A 43 2.34 -2.61 5.22
CA ASN A 43 3.67 -2.32 5.75
C ASN A 43 4.73 -2.28 4.63
N ASP A 44 5.85 -1.64 4.93
CA ASP A 44 7.00 -1.51 4.02
C ASP A 44 8.11 -2.58 4.21
N ASP A 45 7.80 -3.70 4.88
CA ASP A 45 8.77 -4.78 5.01
C ASP A 45 8.89 -5.64 3.73
N PHE A 46 9.93 -6.48 3.65
CA PHE A 46 10.13 -7.38 2.50
C PHE A 46 8.95 -8.35 2.28
N GLY A 47 8.26 -8.71 3.36
CA GLY A 47 7.05 -9.53 3.31
C GLY A 47 5.87 -8.75 2.74
N GLY A 48 5.86 -7.43 2.81
CA GLY A 48 4.85 -6.54 2.25
C GLY A 48 3.43 -6.97 2.62
N TYR A 49 3.20 -7.31 3.89
CA TYR A 49 1.88 -7.64 4.38
C TYR A 49 0.89 -6.51 4.11
N TYR A 50 -0.30 -6.87 3.63
CA TYR A 50 -1.36 -5.90 3.41
C TYR A 50 -2.75 -6.48 3.70
N HIS A 51 -3.66 -5.58 4.03
CA HIS A 51 -5.08 -5.85 4.14
C HIS A 51 -5.85 -4.63 3.64
N SER A 52 -6.84 -4.85 2.79
CA SER A 52 -7.79 -3.80 2.41
C SER A 52 -9.20 -4.36 2.36
N ALA A 53 -10.17 -3.54 2.74
CA ALA A 53 -11.57 -3.86 2.54
C ALA A 53 -12.42 -2.62 2.32
N SER A 54 -13.62 -2.85 1.80
CA SER A 54 -14.67 -1.86 1.68
C SER A 54 -16.02 -2.48 1.98
N GLY A 55 -16.90 -1.73 2.61
CA GLY A 55 -18.30 -2.08 2.80
C GLY A 55 -19.23 -1.10 2.07
N THR A 56 -20.33 -1.62 1.52
CA THR A 56 -21.46 -0.80 1.06
C THR A 56 -22.43 -0.52 2.22
N PRO A 57 -23.33 0.49 2.10
CA PRO A 57 -24.37 0.75 3.10
C PRO A 57 -25.28 -0.46 3.35
N ASP A 58 -25.46 -1.26 2.31
CA ASP A 58 -26.24 -2.50 2.24
C ASP A 58 -25.50 -3.73 2.80
N ASN A 59 -24.44 -3.51 3.59
CA ASN A 59 -23.64 -4.54 4.26
C ASN A 59 -22.99 -5.57 3.32
N ILE A 60 -22.68 -5.17 2.09
CA ILE A 60 -21.84 -5.96 1.20
C ILE A 60 -20.39 -5.60 1.49
N VAL A 61 -19.65 -6.55 2.05
CA VAL A 61 -18.24 -6.40 2.39
C VAL A 61 -17.39 -7.14 1.37
N ARG A 62 -16.34 -6.50 0.88
CA ARG A 62 -15.31 -7.12 0.04
C ARG A 62 -13.94 -6.73 0.53
N GLY A 63 -12.97 -7.61 0.37
CA GLY A 63 -11.60 -7.28 0.69
C GLY A 63 -10.61 -8.33 0.26
N ARG A 64 -9.36 -8.03 0.55
CA ARG A 64 -8.21 -8.87 0.26
C ARG A 64 -7.13 -8.70 1.32
N TYR A 65 -6.49 -9.77 1.69
CA TYR A 65 -5.29 -9.74 2.52
C TYR A 65 -4.25 -10.70 1.98
N GLY A 66 -2.98 -10.38 2.19
CA GLY A 66 -1.90 -11.20 1.68
C GLY A 66 -0.54 -10.68 2.07
N SER A 67 0.48 -11.41 1.63
CA SER A 67 1.88 -11.06 1.78
C SER A 67 2.70 -11.71 0.66
N ARG A 68 3.95 -11.29 0.53
CA ARG A 68 4.94 -11.88 -0.35
C ARG A 68 5.58 -13.08 0.34
N ASN A 69 5.53 -14.23 -0.33
CA ASN A 69 6.26 -15.41 0.10
C ASN A 69 7.77 -15.16 -0.06
N PRO A 70 8.58 -15.26 1.01
CA PRO A 70 10.00 -14.94 0.95
C PRO A 70 10.82 -15.96 0.14
N ALA A 71 10.34 -17.19 -0.03
CA ALA A 71 11.03 -18.23 -0.77
C ALA A 71 10.82 -18.12 -2.29
N THR A 72 9.64 -17.66 -2.72
CA THR A 72 9.27 -17.62 -4.15
C THR A 72 9.17 -16.20 -4.70
N GLY A 73 9.08 -15.19 -3.84
CA GLY A 73 8.82 -13.80 -4.23
C GLY A 73 7.39 -13.57 -4.72
N ASN A 74 6.53 -14.59 -4.75
CA ASN A 74 5.14 -14.46 -5.19
C ASN A 74 4.27 -13.82 -4.12
N VAL A 75 3.21 -13.11 -4.54
CA VAL A 75 2.17 -12.66 -3.62
C VAL A 75 1.20 -13.82 -3.40
N GLU A 76 0.99 -14.18 -2.14
CA GLU A 76 -0.04 -15.10 -1.70
C GLU A 76 -1.16 -14.30 -1.06
N GLU A 77 -2.38 -14.41 -1.59
CA GLU A 77 -3.51 -13.61 -1.13
C GLU A 77 -4.80 -14.40 -1.00
N THR A 78 -5.65 -13.92 -0.10
CA THR A 78 -7.04 -14.33 0.04
C THR A 78 -7.93 -13.15 -0.34
N VAL A 79 -8.85 -13.39 -1.27
CA VAL A 79 -9.90 -12.45 -1.66
C VAL A 79 -11.22 -12.96 -1.12
N TYR A 80 -12.03 -12.08 -0.52
CA TYR A 80 -13.30 -12.45 0.08
C TYR A 80 -14.42 -11.47 -0.26
N THR A 81 -15.64 -11.98 -0.20
CA THR A 81 -16.87 -11.20 -0.25
C THR A 81 -17.84 -11.79 0.79
N ALA A 82 -18.55 -10.93 1.50
CA ALA A 82 -19.55 -11.28 2.49
C ALA A 82 -20.74 -10.33 2.38
N GLY A 83 -21.94 -10.80 2.73
CA GLY A 83 -23.17 -10.01 2.68
C GLY A 83 -24.41 -10.86 2.92
N PRO A 84 -25.61 -10.26 2.85
CA PRO A 84 -26.87 -10.99 2.93
C PRO A 84 -26.95 -12.13 1.91
N ARG A 85 -27.56 -13.26 2.31
CA ARG A 85 -27.78 -14.44 1.46
C ARG A 85 -29.16 -14.42 0.82
#